data_AF-A0A069CYJ2-F1
#
_entry.id   AF-A0A069CYJ2-F1
#
_cell.length_a   1.000
_cell.length_b   1.000
_cell.length_c   1.000
_cell.angle_alpha   90.00
_cell.angle_beta   90.00
_cell.angle_gamma   90.00
#
_symmetry.space_group_name_H-M   'P 1'
#
loop_
_entity.id
_entity.type
_entity.pdbx_description
1 polymer ?
#
loop_
_entity_poly.entity_id
_entity_poly.type
_entity_poly.pdbx_seq_one_letter_code
_entity_poly.pdbx_strand_id
1 'polypeptide(L)'
;MGQSELDKVKEAANKAINSKVANFRKEYDSKMGQHKQIAQKLERLKDAKRLAEREMSELNSFKSKVNREVKKTAQGSFKGSRRKKFEQSSEQIIKAVKSEYDKNQDEINALNRKIAKLEFEESSVGGAMAEINATISGLMAAIK
;
A
#
# COMPACT_ATOMS: atom_id res chain seq x y z
N MET A 1 -48.14 17.32 -39.95
CA MET A 1 -46.83 16.70 -40.28
C MET A 1 -45.78 16.81 -39.16
N GLY A 2 -45.98 17.57 -38.07
CA GLY A 2 -44.93 17.83 -37.06
C GLY A 2 -44.64 16.76 -35.99
N GLN A 3 -45.55 15.83 -35.69
CA GLN A 3 -45.29 14.77 -34.69
C GLN A 3 -44.23 13.75 -35.14
N SER A 4 -44.26 13.36 -36.42
CA SER A 4 -43.29 12.39 -36.98
C SER A 4 -41.85 12.91 -37.03
N GLU A 5 -41.63 14.22 -37.13
CA GLU A 5 -40.27 14.80 -37.13
C GLU A 5 -39.73 14.92 -35.72
N LEU A 6 -40.59 15.29 -34.77
CA LEU A 6 -40.24 15.42 -33.35
C LEU A 6 -39.85 14.07 -32.73
N ASP A 7 -40.53 12.98 -33.13
CA ASP A 7 -40.19 11.62 -32.71
C ASP A 7 -38.84 11.15 -33.29
N LYS A 8 -38.56 11.46 -34.57
CA LYS A 8 -37.27 11.16 -35.20
C LYS A 8 -36.10 11.89 -34.53
N VAL A 9 -36.31 13.15 -34.16
CA VAL A 9 -35.29 13.95 -33.44
C VAL A 9 -35.02 13.38 -32.05
N LYS A 10 -36.06 12.99 -31.30
CA LYS A 10 -35.91 12.31 -30.01
C LYS A 10 -35.17 10.98 -30.14
N GLU A 11 -35.49 10.17 -31.13
CA GLU A 11 -34.84 8.88 -31.35
C GLU A 11 -33.35 9.03 -31.71
N ALA A 12 -33.02 10.01 -32.56
CA ALA A 12 -31.63 10.33 -32.87
C ALA A 12 -30.85 10.84 -31.65
N ALA A 13 -31.46 11.69 -30.82
CA ALA A 13 -30.87 12.17 -29.57
C ALA A 13 -30.63 11.02 -28.58
N ASN A 14 -31.62 10.15 -28.39
CA ASN A 14 -31.51 8.98 -27.52
C ASN A 14 -30.40 8.04 -27.98
N LYS A 15 -30.27 7.79 -29.29
CA LYS A 15 -29.18 6.98 -29.87
C LYS A 15 -27.80 7.62 -29.62
N ALA A 16 -27.69 8.94 -29.76
CA ALA A 16 -26.46 9.66 -29.48
C ALA A 16 -26.08 9.60 -27.98
N ILE A 17 -27.04 9.77 -27.08
CA ILE A 17 -26.82 9.68 -25.64
C ILE A 17 -26.40 8.25 -25.26
N ASN A 18 -27.09 7.22 -25.76
CA ASN A 18 -26.73 5.81 -25.52
C ASN A 18 -25.30 5.48 -25.97
N SER A 19 -24.87 6.02 -27.12
CA SER A 19 -23.48 5.88 -27.59
C SER A 19 -22.47 6.52 -26.63
N LYS A 20 -22.76 7.73 -26.13
CA LYS A 20 -21.91 8.40 -25.12
C LYS A 20 -21.84 7.61 -23.82
N VAL A 21 -22.98 7.11 -23.33
CA VAL A 21 -23.05 6.26 -22.13
C VAL A 21 -22.21 4.99 -22.32
N ALA A 22 -22.26 4.35 -23.48
CA ALA A 22 -21.43 3.18 -23.76
C ALA A 22 -19.92 3.49 -23.70
N ASN A 23 -19.49 4.66 -24.18
CA ASN A 23 -18.10 5.09 -24.08
C ASN A 23 -17.68 5.35 -22.63
N PHE A 24 -18.50 6.05 -21.85
CA PHE A 24 -18.23 6.29 -20.43
C PHE A 24 -18.19 4.98 -19.61
N ARG A 25 -19.04 4.00 -19.94
CA ARG A 25 -18.98 2.67 -19.30
C ARG A 25 -17.66 1.96 -19.57
N LYS A 26 -17.16 2.00 -20.81
CA LYS A 26 -15.83 1.43 -21.14
C LYS A 26 -14.72 2.12 -20.35
N GLU A 27 -14.79 3.44 -20.21
CA GLU A 27 -13.82 4.19 -19.41
C GLU A 27 -13.91 3.82 -17.93
N TYR A 28 -15.12 3.72 -17.38
CA TYR A 28 -15.37 3.28 -16.01
C TYR A 28 -14.76 1.89 -15.75
N ASP A 29 -15.00 0.93 -16.65
CA ASP A 29 -14.48 -0.44 -16.53
C ASP A 29 -12.94 -0.46 -16.55
N SER A 30 -12.33 0.36 -17.39
CA SER A 30 -10.87 0.55 -17.42
C SER A 30 -10.34 1.10 -16.08
N LYS A 31 -10.98 2.14 -15.55
CA LYS A 31 -10.62 2.73 -14.23
C LYS A 31 -10.82 1.76 -13.09
N MET A 32 -11.89 0.98 -13.11
CA MET A 32 -12.14 -0.09 -12.14
C MET A 32 -11.05 -1.17 -12.19
N GLY A 33 -10.57 -1.52 -13.39
CA GLY A 33 -9.42 -2.40 -13.56
C GLY A 33 -8.15 -1.85 -12.92
N GLN A 34 -7.86 -0.56 -13.16
CA GLN A 34 -6.72 0.15 -12.53
C GLN A 34 -6.85 0.18 -11.01
N HIS A 35 -8.02 0.54 -10.48
CA HIS A 35 -8.30 0.57 -9.03
C HIS A 35 -8.02 -0.79 -8.38
N LYS A 36 -8.50 -1.89 -8.97
CA LYS A 36 -8.25 -3.25 -8.46
C LYS A 36 -6.76 -3.59 -8.43
N GLN A 37 -6.00 -3.22 -9.45
CA GLN A 37 -4.56 -3.46 -9.48
C GLN A 37 -3.81 -2.66 -8.42
N ILE A 38 -4.20 -1.40 -8.18
CA ILE A 38 -3.62 -0.57 -7.12
C ILE A 38 -3.93 -1.18 -5.75
N ALA A 39 -5.18 -1.54 -5.48
CA ALA A 39 -5.60 -2.17 -4.23
C ALA A 39 -4.81 -3.46 -3.93
N GLN A 40 -4.60 -4.32 -4.93
CA GLN A 40 -3.78 -5.54 -4.78
C GLN A 40 -2.32 -5.23 -4.45
N LYS A 41 -1.74 -4.19 -5.07
CA LYS A 41 -0.37 -3.75 -4.76
C LYS A 41 -0.28 -3.17 -3.35
N LEU A 42 -1.29 -2.41 -2.91
CA LEU A 42 -1.36 -1.85 -1.57
C LEU A 42 -1.37 -2.93 -0.51
N GLU A 43 -2.19 -3.98 -0.67
CA GLU A 43 -2.21 -5.10 0.28
C GLU A 43 -0.85 -5.78 0.40
N ARG A 44 -0.19 -6.08 -0.73
CA ARG A 44 1.15 -6.68 -0.72
C ARG A 44 2.19 -5.82 -0.02
N LEU A 45 2.14 -4.50 -0.21
CA LEU A 45 3.05 -3.57 0.46
C LEU A 45 2.76 -3.45 1.96
N LYS A 46 1.48 -3.45 2.35
CA LYS A 46 1.06 -3.46 3.76
C LYS A 46 1.51 -4.74 4.45
N ASP A 47 1.41 -5.90 3.79
CA ASP A 47 1.93 -7.17 4.31
C ASP A 47 3.46 -7.16 4.45
N ALA A 48 4.18 -6.70 3.44
CA ALA A 48 5.63 -6.57 3.51
C ALA A 48 6.07 -5.66 4.67
N LYS A 49 5.36 -4.55 4.88
CA LYS A 49 5.60 -3.65 6.00
C LYS A 49 5.39 -4.34 7.36
N ARG A 50 4.28 -5.07 7.53
CA ARG A 50 4.00 -5.82 8.76
C ARG A 50 5.09 -6.86 9.07
N LEU A 51 5.63 -7.52 8.03
CA LEU A 51 6.74 -8.47 8.19
C LEU A 51 8.01 -7.75 8.68
N ALA A 52 8.40 -6.65 8.05
CA ALA A 52 9.57 -5.87 8.47
C ALA A 52 9.43 -5.33 9.91
N GLU A 53 8.23 -4.86 10.29
CA GLU A 53 7.93 -4.42 11.65
C GLU A 53 8.06 -5.56 12.67
N ARG A 54 7.62 -6.77 12.32
CA ARG A 54 7.78 -7.96 13.15
C ARG A 54 9.25 -8.30 13.36
N GLU A 55 10.03 -8.35 12.28
CA GLU A 55 11.47 -8.63 12.34
C GLU A 55 12.20 -7.61 13.22
N MET A 56 11.86 -6.31 13.13
CA MET A 56 12.43 -5.29 14.01
C MET A 56 12.12 -5.54 15.49
N SER A 57 10.90 -5.99 15.81
CA SER A 57 10.52 -6.35 17.18
C SER A 57 11.30 -7.56 17.69
N GLU A 58 11.54 -8.56 16.84
CA GLU A 58 12.34 -9.73 17.14
C GLU A 58 13.82 -9.38 17.36
N LEU A 59 14.39 -8.52 16.50
CA LEU A 59 15.76 -8.00 16.64
C LEU A 59 15.93 -7.23 17.96
N ASN A 60 14.98 -6.37 18.33
CA ASN A 60 14.99 -5.67 19.61
C ASN A 60 14.91 -6.61 20.82
N SER A 61 14.07 -7.64 20.71
CA SER A 61 13.94 -8.68 21.74
C SER A 61 15.24 -9.47 21.89
N PHE A 62 15.86 -9.86 20.77
CA PHE A 62 17.12 -10.58 20.75
C PHE A 62 18.27 -9.73 21.34
N LYS A 63 18.40 -8.46 20.93
CA LYS A 63 19.36 -7.52 21.50
C LYS A 63 19.21 -7.40 23.03
N SER A 64 17.98 -7.34 23.51
CA SER A 64 17.69 -7.26 24.96
C SER A 64 18.09 -8.53 25.69
N LYS A 65 17.85 -9.71 25.10
CA LYS A 65 18.30 -11.00 25.64
C LYS A 65 19.83 -11.07 25.71
N VAL A 66 20.54 -10.73 24.63
CA VAL A 66 22.02 -10.71 24.60
C VAL A 66 22.56 -9.79 25.70
N ASN A 67 22.05 -8.56 25.81
CA ASN A 67 22.45 -7.62 26.87
C ASN A 67 22.20 -8.18 28.28
N ARG A 68 21.08 -8.86 28.48
CA ARG A 68 20.74 -9.47 29.79
C ARG A 68 21.70 -10.59 30.14
N GLU A 69 22.03 -11.48 29.20
CA GLU A 69 22.96 -12.59 29.44
C GLU A 69 24.39 -12.08 29.71
N VAL A 70 24.83 -11.04 29.00
CA VAL A 70 26.13 -10.40 29.26
C VAL A 70 26.25 -9.87 30.69
N LYS A 71 25.17 -9.24 31.19
CA LYS A 71 25.09 -8.67 32.55
C LYS A 71 24.95 -9.73 33.63
N LYS A 72 24.19 -10.81 33.38
CA LYS A 72 23.99 -11.91 34.34
C LYS A 72 25.24 -12.76 34.52
N THR A 73 26.07 -12.89 33.49
CA THR A 73 27.24 -13.76 33.56
C THR A 73 28.31 -13.13 34.45
N ALA A 74 28.55 -13.72 35.61
CA ALA A 74 29.47 -13.21 36.62
C ALA A 74 30.92 -13.17 36.11
N GLN A 75 31.69 -12.16 36.52
CA GLN A 75 33.10 -12.02 36.14
C GLN A 75 33.94 -13.22 36.61
N GLY A 76 33.66 -13.77 37.79
CA GLY A 76 34.35 -14.94 38.34
C GLY A 76 34.17 -16.24 37.54
N SER A 77 33.20 -16.29 36.61
CA SER A 77 32.99 -17.43 35.71
C SER A 77 34.05 -17.52 34.59
N PHE A 78 34.92 -16.51 34.47
CA PHE A 78 35.92 -16.42 33.42
C PHE A 78 37.33 -16.51 33.97
N LYS A 79 38.20 -17.24 33.27
CA LYS A 79 39.65 -17.28 33.55
C LYS A 79 40.41 -16.42 32.54
N GLY A 80 41.36 -15.62 33.02
CA GLY A 80 42.22 -14.77 32.19
C GLY A 80 41.42 -13.80 31.31
N SER A 81 41.81 -13.66 30.04
CA SER A 81 41.21 -12.73 29.08
C SER A 81 39.86 -13.16 28.49
N ARG A 82 39.31 -14.31 28.93
CA ARG A 82 38.05 -14.86 28.37
C ARG A 82 36.85 -13.93 28.58
N ARG A 83 36.79 -13.19 29.70
CA ARG A 83 35.72 -12.20 29.93
C ARG A 83 35.71 -11.10 28.88
N LYS A 84 36.88 -10.52 28.60
CA LYS A 84 37.03 -9.47 27.58
C LYS A 84 36.60 -9.96 26.20
N LYS A 85 36.99 -11.19 25.82
CA LYS A 85 36.57 -11.79 24.54
C LYS A 85 35.05 -11.98 24.47
N PHE A 86 34.44 -12.46 25.56
CA PHE A 86 32.99 -12.62 25.65
C PHE A 86 32.24 -11.28 25.49
N GLU A 87 32.70 -10.22 26.15
CA GLU A 87 32.15 -8.87 26.00
C GLU A 87 32.30 -8.34 24.58
N GLN A 88 33.50 -8.47 23.99
CA GLN A 88 33.77 -8.06 22.60
C GLN A 88 32.87 -8.78 21.58
N SER A 89 32.71 -10.10 21.70
CA SER A 89 31.81 -10.86 20.82
C SER A 89 30.36 -10.43 21.00
N SER A 90 29.93 -10.14 22.24
CA SER A 90 28.57 -9.67 22.51
C SER A 90 28.31 -8.28 21.93
N GLU A 91 29.29 -7.37 22.02
CA GLU A 91 29.23 -6.06 21.38
C GLU A 91 29.14 -6.17 19.85
N GLN A 92 29.88 -7.09 19.23
CA GLN A 92 29.79 -7.36 17.79
C GLN A 92 28.40 -7.84 17.39
N ILE A 93 27.81 -8.77 18.16
CA ILE A 93 26.44 -9.23 17.94
C ILE A 93 25.45 -8.06 18.05
N ILE A 94 25.57 -7.24 19.10
CA ILE A 94 24.68 -6.08 19.30
C ILE A 94 24.80 -5.07 18.14
N LYS A 95 26.03 -4.83 17.64
CA LYS A 95 26.27 -3.95 16.48
C LYS A 95 25.64 -4.52 15.21
N ALA A 96 25.80 -5.82 14.94
CA ALA A 96 25.18 -6.47 13.79
C ALA A 96 23.65 -6.36 13.84
N VAL A 97 23.05 -6.68 15.00
CA VAL A 97 21.61 -6.56 15.22
C VAL A 97 21.11 -5.13 15.02
N LYS A 98 21.87 -4.13 15.49
CA LYS A 98 21.53 -2.72 15.26
C LYS A 98 21.60 -2.36 13.78
N SER A 99 22.60 -2.85 13.04
CA SER A 99 22.70 -2.59 11.61
C SER A 99 21.52 -3.17 10.83
N GLU A 100 21.07 -4.38 11.15
CA GLU A 100 19.88 -4.97 10.52
C GLU A 100 18.59 -4.22 10.93
N TYR A 101 18.49 -3.80 12.20
CA TYR A 101 17.38 -2.97 12.65
C TYR A 101 17.28 -1.65 11.86
N ASP A 102 18.41 -0.97 11.67
CA ASP A 102 18.47 0.30 10.94
C ASP A 102 18.09 0.09 9.45
N LYS A 103 18.52 -1.02 8.82
CA LYS A 103 18.08 -1.39 7.46
C LYS A 103 16.58 -1.63 7.37
N ASN A 104 16.00 -2.41 8.29
CA ASN A 104 14.55 -2.66 8.31
C ASN A 104 13.77 -1.36 8.53
N GLN A 105 14.29 -0.43 9.33
CA GLN A 105 13.70 0.89 9.52
C GLN A 105 13.68 1.71 8.22
N ASP A 106 14.76 1.68 7.45
CA ASP A 106 14.86 2.35 6.15
C ASP A 106 13.91 1.72 5.12
N GLU A 107 13.79 0.39 5.11
CA GLU A 107 12.84 -0.33 4.26
C GLU A 107 11.39 0.01 4.59
N ILE A 108 11.02 0.06 5.88
CA ILE A 108 9.69 0.50 6.32
C ILE A 108 9.43 1.94 5.87
N ASN A 109 10.42 2.82 5.98
CA ASN A 109 10.28 4.20 5.52
C ASN A 109 10.08 4.29 3.99
N ALA A 110 10.75 3.42 3.22
CA ALA A 110 10.54 3.30 1.78
C ALA A 110 9.15 2.74 1.45
N LEU A 111 8.68 1.72 2.18
CA LEU A 111 7.35 1.13 2.03
C LEU A 111 6.26 2.16 2.36
N ASN A 112 6.38 2.91 3.45
CA ASN A 112 5.44 3.98 3.82
C ASN A 112 5.27 5.01 2.70
N ARG A 113 6.37 5.45 2.08
CA ARG A 113 6.33 6.38 0.94
C ARG A 113 5.60 5.79 -0.27
N LYS A 114 5.85 4.52 -0.60
CA LYS A 114 5.18 3.82 -1.70
C LYS A 114 3.68 3.62 -1.42
N ILE A 115 3.33 3.22 -0.20
CA ILE A 115 1.94 3.06 0.24
C ILE A 115 1.19 4.40 0.12
N ALA A 116 1.72 5.48 0.69
CA ALA A 116 1.08 6.79 0.63
C ALA A 116 0.85 7.27 -0.81
N LYS A 117 1.82 7.04 -1.71
CA LYS A 117 1.66 7.35 -3.13
C LYS A 117 0.54 6.55 -3.79
N LEU A 118 0.46 5.24 -3.52
CA LEU A 118 -0.56 4.38 -4.09
C LEU A 118 -1.94 4.61 -3.48
N GLU A 119 -2.05 4.97 -2.20
CA GLU A 119 -3.31 5.36 -1.57
C GLU A 119 -3.86 6.65 -2.19
N PHE A 120 -2.98 7.61 -2.49
CA PHE A 120 -3.36 8.80 -3.25
C PHE A 120 -3.84 8.46 -4.67
N GLU A 121 -3.11 7.58 -5.38
CA GLU A 121 -3.48 7.15 -6.73
C GLU A 121 -4.81 6.39 -6.74
N GLU A 122 -5.04 5.48 -5.78
CA GLU A 122 -6.29 4.75 -5.61
C GLU A 122 -7.46 5.71 -5.38
N SER A 123 -7.30 6.69 -4.48
CA SER A 123 -8.30 7.70 -4.20
C SER A 123 -8.64 8.55 -5.44
N SER A 124 -7.61 8.97 -6.19
CA SER A 124 -7.80 9.72 -7.44
C SER A 124 -8.56 8.91 -8.49
N VAL A 125 -8.24 7.63 -8.65
CA VAL A 125 -8.97 6.74 -9.57
C VAL A 125 -10.41 6.52 -9.10
N GLY A 126 -10.63 6.33 -7.80
CA GLY A 126 -11.96 6.22 -7.21
C GLY A 126 -12.82 7.47 -7.43
N GLY A 127 -12.22 8.66 -7.31
CA GLY A 127 -12.86 9.93 -7.63
C GLY A 127 -13.28 10.03 -9.09
N ALA A 128 -12.37 9.72 -10.03
CA ALA A 128 -12.68 9.71 -11.46
C ALA A 128 -13.80 8.72 -11.81
N MET A 129 -13.83 7.54 -11.17
CA MET A 129 -14.92 6.57 -11.33
C MET A 129 -16.27 7.14 -10.87
N ALA A 130 -16.28 7.86 -9.74
CA ALA A 130 -17.50 8.49 -9.24
C ALA A 130 -18.03 9.57 -10.18
N GLU A 131 -17.14 10.40 -10.75
CA GLU A 131 -17.48 11.42 -11.75
C GLU A 131 -18.05 10.82 -13.03
N ILE A 132 -17.43 9.74 -13.54
CA ILE A 132 -17.92 9.03 -14.72
C ILE A 132 -19.31 8.45 -14.45
N ASN A 133 -19.52 7.84 -13.27
CA ASN A 133 -20.81 7.26 -12.89
C ASN A 133 -21.92 8.32 -12.75
N ALA A 134 -21.59 9.49 -12.17
CA ALA A 134 -22.50 10.63 -12.10
C ALA A 134 -22.87 11.14 -13.51
N THR A 135 -21.88 11.23 -14.40
CA THR A 135 -22.09 11.63 -15.80
C THR A 135 -23.02 10.66 -16.54
N ILE A 136 -22.80 9.34 -16.40
CA ILE A 136 -23.69 8.32 -16.95
C ILE A 136 -25.12 8.49 -16.42
N SER A 137 -25.27 8.68 -15.11
CA SER A 137 -26.57 8.83 -14.46
C SER A 137 -27.32 10.06 -14.97
N GLY A 138 -26.63 11.19 -15.12
CA GLY A 138 -27.20 12.43 -15.68
C GLY A 138 -27.62 12.27 -17.14
N LEU A 139 -26.79 11.63 -17.96
CA LEU A 139 -27.12 11.33 -19.36
C LEU A 139 -28.35 10.42 -19.46
N MET A 140 -28.43 9.36 -18.64
CA MET A 140 -29.57 8.45 -18.62
C MET A 140 -30.87 9.11 -18.16
N ALA A 141 -30.80 10.09 -17.26
CA ALA A 141 -31.96 10.87 -16.83
C ALA A 141 -32.53 11.75 -17.95
N ALA A 142 -31.70 12.18 -18.90
CA ALA A 142 -32.11 13.02 -20.03
C ALA A 142 -32.84 12.25 -21.16
N ILE A 143 -32.87 10.92 -21.10
CA ILE A 143 -33.54 10.03 -22.09
C ILE A 143 -34.93 9.57 -21.57
N LYS A 144 -35.33 10.00 -20.36
CA LYS A 144 -36.66 9.72 -19.78
C LYS A 144 -37.68 10.76 -20.25
#